data_AF-A0A831K448-F1
#
_entry.id   AF-A0A831K448-F1
#
_cell.length_a   1.000
_cell.length_b   1.000
_cell.length_c   1.000
_cell.angle_alpha   90.00
_cell.angle_beta   90.00
_cell.angle_gamma   90.00
#
_symmetry.space_group_name_H-M   'P 1'
#
loop_
_entity.id
_entity.type
_entity.pdbx_description
1 polymer ?
#
loop_
_entity_poly.entity_id
_entity_poly.type
_entity_poly.pdbx_seq_one_letter_code
_entity_poly.pdbx_strand_id
1 'polypeptide(L)'
;NLGDMDLFGVCFQQKVSDIDWFASLSIDKSYPDVGAVSQYGFGGLLGNPNESETGMAYYVGTRFPVKALDGKFGLEYNHGDEHWFSYTNGADDIAMSKLATKGSVIEAYYIQKIEKKFNIRAGIQAYDYDYAFSGWHIAPGPMSMFELDKNPSLAYAFPDKITNVYVVFDLDF
;
A
#
# COMPACT_ATOMS: atom_id res chain seq x y z
N ASN A 1 20.54 16.10 2.54
CA ASN A 1 20.50 14.66 2.74
C ASN A 1 19.68 14.39 3.99
N LEU A 2 18.83 13.37 4.01
CA LEU A 2 18.04 13.00 5.21
C LEU A 2 18.57 11.73 5.89
N GLY A 3 19.49 11.02 5.25
CA GLY A 3 20.01 9.73 5.70
C GLY A 3 19.75 8.63 4.68
N ASP A 4 19.97 7.39 5.12
CA ASP A 4 19.87 6.18 4.30
C ASP A 4 18.65 5.32 4.69
N MET A 5 18.30 4.36 3.84
CA MET A 5 17.23 3.40 4.12
C MET A 5 17.49 2.06 3.43
N ASP A 6 17.29 0.97 4.16
CA ASP A 6 17.33 -0.39 3.62
C ASP A 6 15.89 -0.91 3.44
N LEU A 7 15.68 -1.68 2.37
CA LEU A 7 14.41 -2.32 2.04
C LEU A 7 14.60 -3.83 1.87
N PHE A 8 13.76 -4.62 2.52
CA PHE A 8 13.76 -6.07 2.42
C PHE A 8 12.37 -6.57 2.09
N GLY A 9 12.28 -7.58 1.23
CA GLY A 9 11.01 -8.16 0.84
C GLY A 9 11.14 -9.62 0.47
N VAL A 10 10.14 -10.42 0.86
CA VAL A 10 9.97 -11.78 0.38
C VAL A 10 8.54 -11.96 -0.10
N CYS A 11 8.38 -12.65 -1.23
CA CYS A 11 7.07 -12.99 -1.77
C CYS A 11 7.05 -14.47 -2.13
N PHE A 12 6.03 -15.17 -1.61
CA PHE A 12 5.71 -16.53 -1.98
C PHE A 12 4.46 -16.51 -2.84
N GLN A 13 4.53 -17.22 -3.96
CA GLN A 13 3.40 -17.42 -4.85
C GLN A 13 3.29 -18.89 -5.19
N GLN A 14 2.08 -19.43 -5.14
CA GLN A 14 1.83 -20.79 -5.54
C GLN A 14 0.43 -20.95 -6.11
N LYS A 15 0.30 -21.92 -7.01
CA LYS A 15 -0.99 -22.43 -7.47
C LYS A 15 -1.27 -23.79 -6.83
N VAL A 16 -2.40 -23.91 -6.15
CA VAL A 16 -2.88 -25.18 -5.56
C VAL A 16 -4.21 -25.54 -6.19
N SER A 17 -4.24 -26.64 -6.94
CA SER A 17 -5.34 -26.95 -7.86
C SER A 17 -5.56 -25.77 -8.83
N ASP A 18 -6.76 -25.21 -8.91
CA ASP A 18 -7.03 -24.04 -9.75
C ASP A 18 -6.92 -22.70 -8.99
N ILE A 19 -6.54 -22.69 -7.72
CA ILE A 19 -6.47 -21.47 -6.90
C ILE A 19 -5.04 -20.94 -6.93
N ASP A 20 -4.86 -19.71 -7.40
CA ASP A 20 -3.61 -18.97 -7.25
C ASP A 20 -3.63 -18.25 -5.90
N TRP A 21 -2.54 -18.28 -5.16
CA TRP A 21 -2.37 -17.47 -3.95
C TRP A 21 -0.96 -16.90 -3.86
N PHE A 22 -0.84 -15.80 -3.13
CA PHE A 22 0.45 -15.23 -2.76
C PHE A 22 0.41 -14.66 -1.34
N ALA A 23 1.59 -14.56 -0.75
CA ALA A 23 1.83 -13.83 0.49
C ALA A 23 3.20 -13.16 0.42
N SER A 24 3.26 -11.90 0.80
CA SER A 24 4.50 -11.14 0.88
C SER A 24 4.64 -10.44 2.22
N LEU A 25 5.88 -10.33 2.67
CA LEU A 25 6.32 -9.59 3.84
C LEU A 25 7.43 -8.64 3.40
N SER A 26 7.33 -7.39 3.82
CA SER A 26 8.29 -6.34 3.50
C SER A 26 8.66 -5.55 4.75
N ILE A 27 9.90 -5.07 4.80
CA ILE A 27 10.48 -4.34 5.93
C ILE A 27 11.33 -3.20 5.39
N ASP A 28 11.20 -2.02 6.00
CA ASP A 28 12.02 -0.86 5.74
C ASP A 28 12.78 -0.49 7.02
N LYS A 29 14.06 -0.14 6.91
CA LYS A 29 14.87 0.35 8.05
C LYS A 29 15.50 1.68 7.69
N SER A 30 15.18 2.74 8.42
CA SER A 30 15.77 4.07 8.20
C SER A 30 17.03 4.30 9.03
N TYR A 31 17.95 5.11 8.51
CA TYR A 31 19.16 5.58 9.20
C TYR A 31 19.29 7.08 8.98
N PRO A 32 18.61 7.91 9.81
CA PRO A 32 18.62 9.35 9.60
C PRO A 32 20.02 9.94 9.86
N ASP A 33 20.40 10.91 9.02
CA ASP A 33 21.49 11.82 9.36
C ASP A 33 21.03 12.67 10.55
N VAL A 34 21.69 12.56 11.70
CA VAL A 34 21.20 13.16 12.96
C VAL A 34 20.91 14.66 12.81
N GLY A 35 19.68 15.04 13.11
CA GLY A 35 19.20 16.42 13.01
C GLY A 35 18.85 16.88 11.59
N ALA A 36 18.97 16.01 10.59
CA ALA A 36 18.57 16.32 9.23
C ALA A 36 17.04 16.33 9.11
N VAL A 37 16.51 17.48 8.75
CA VAL A 37 15.08 17.70 8.53
C VAL A 37 14.84 18.41 7.21
N SER A 38 13.67 18.18 6.60
CA SER A 38 13.21 18.96 5.46
C SER A 38 13.10 20.43 5.84
N GLN A 39 13.71 21.31 5.04
CA GLN A 39 13.66 22.77 5.22
C GLN A 39 12.24 23.35 5.17
N TYR A 40 11.28 22.59 4.61
CA TYR A 40 9.90 23.01 4.41
C TYR A 40 8.92 22.40 5.42
N GLY A 41 9.40 21.88 6.55
CA GLY A 41 8.55 21.47 7.66
C GLY A 41 8.01 20.04 7.58
N PHE A 42 8.52 19.21 6.66
CA PHE A 42 8.15 17.79 6.56
C PHE A 42 9.04 16.85 7.39
N GLY A 43 9.87 17.40 8.29
CA GLY A 43 10.61 16.65 9.30
C GLY A 43 11.63 15.64 8.76
N GLY A 44 11.78 14.52 9.46
CA GLY A 44 12.83 13.50 9.24
C GLY A 44 12.33 12.22 8.56
N LEU A 45 13.25 11.30 8.24
CA LEU A 45 12.92 10.00 7.66
C LEU A 45 11.98 9.22 8.60
N LEU A 46 10.87 8.73 8.04
CA LEU A 46 9.82 8.03 8.76
C LEU A 46 9.33 8.76 10.04
N GLY A 47 9.47 10.10 10.07
CA GLY A 47 9.05 10.93 11.20
C GLY A 47 10.09 11.14 12.30
N ASN A 48 11.29 10.56 12.18
CA ASN A 48 12.34 10.67 13.19
C ASN A 48 13.68 11.16 12.58
N PRO A 49 14.16 12.37 12.93
CA PRO A 49 15.42 12.89 12.41
C PRO A 49 16.66 12.44 13.20
N ASN A 50 16.49 11.66 14.27
CA ASN A 50 17.58 11.33 15.19
C ASN A 50 17.78 9.83 15.39
N GLU A 51 16.72 9.03 15.27
CA GLU A 51 16.76 7.59 15.54
C GLU A 51 16.21 6.78 14.35
N SER A 52 16.73 5.57 14.21
CA SER A 52 16.35 4.63 13.16
C SER A 52 15.00 3.98 13.43
N GLU A 53 14.06 4.16 12.51
CA GLU A 53 12.73 3.54 12.56
C GLU A 53 12.64 2.28 11.69
N THR A 54 11.65 1.43 11.96
CA THR A 54 11.41 0.21 11.18
C THR A 54 9.95 0.14 10.79
N GLY A 55 9.70 0.09 9.49
CA GLY A 55 8.37 -0.11 8.93
C GLY A 55 8.21 -1.55 8.46
N MET A 56 7.01 -2.09 8.57
CA MET A 56 6.66 -3.41 8.08
C MET A 56 5.33 -3.40 7.33
N ALA A 57 5.25 -4.20 6.28
CA ALA A 57 3.99 -4.49 5.62
C ALA A 57 3.86 -5.96 5.26
N TYR A 58 2.60 -6.41 5.17
CA TYR A 58 2.25 -7.70 4.63
C TYR A 58 1.12 -7.55 3.61
N TYR A 59 1.20 -8.37 2.57
CA TYR A 59 0.25 -8.35 1.48
C TYR A 59 -0.05 -9.77 1.05
N VAL A 60 -1.32 -10.14 1.10
CA VAL A 60 -1.79 -11.50 0.82
C VAL A 60 -2.93 -11.45 -0.18
N GLY A 61 -3.03 -12.49 -0.99
CA GLY A 61 -4.10 -12.55 -1.96
C GLY A 61 -4.35 -13.94 -2.50
N THR A 62 -5.57 -14.12 -2.97
CA THR A 62 -6.05 -15.35 -3.58
C THR A 62 -6.85 -15.02 -4.82
N ARG A 63 -6.81 -15.92 -5.80
CA ARG A 63 -7.57 -15.82 -7.03
C ARG A 63 -8.12 -17.18 -7.42
N PHE A 64 -9.43 -17.22 -7.64
CA PHE A 64 -10.22 -18.41 -7.93
C PHE A 64 -10.78 -18.33 -9.35
N PRO A 65 -10.85 -19.44 -10.11
CA PRO A 65 -11.53 -19.45 -11.38
C PRO A 65 -13.05 -19.41 -11.18
N VAL A 66 -13.75 -18.69 -12.03
CA VAL A 66 -15.20 -18.73 -12.15
C VAL A 66 -15.53 -19.46 -13.45
N LYS A 67 -15.46 -20.81 -13.40
CA LYS A 67 -15.51 -21.68 -14.58
C LYS A 67 -16.76 -21.48 -15.43
N ALA A 68 -17.91 -21.20 -14.80
CA ALA A 68 -19.17 -20.98 -15.51
C ALA A 68 -19.15 -19.75 -16.43
N LEU A 69 -18.23 -18.80 -16.21
CA LEU A 69 -18.13 -17.54 -16.94
C LEU A 69 -16.78 -17.38 -17.65
N ASP A 70 -15.91 -18.40 -17.64
CA ASP A 70 -14.50 -18.28 -18.09
C ASP A 70 -13.76 -17.07 -17.47
N GLY A 71 -14.07 -16.77 -16.21
CA GLY A 71 -13.52 -15.61 -15.49
C GLY A 71 -12.68 -16.00 -14.29
N LYS A 72 -12.22 -14.99 -13.55
CA LYS A 72 -11.46 -15.14 -12.30
C LYS A 72 -11.95 -14.14 -11.28
N PHE A 73 -12.11 -14.57 -10.05
CA PHE A 73 -12.41 -13.71 -8.90
C PHE A 73 -11.20 -13.66 -7.98
N GLY A 74 -10.86 -12.48 -7.47
CA GLY A 74 -9.72 -12.29 -6.58
C GLY A 74 -10.10 -11.53 -5.31
N LEU A 75 -9.41 -11.88 -4.23
CA LEU A 75 -9.47 -11.24 -2.92
C LEU A 75 -8.06 -10.96 -2.44
N GLU A 76 -7.81 -9.72 -2.03
CA GLU A 76 -6.49 -9.24 -1.65
C GLU A 76 -6.60 -8.39 -0.37
N TYR A 77 -5.61 -8.49 0.51
CA TYR A 77 -5.49 -7.70 1.73
C TYR A 77 -4.06 -7.22 1.90
N ASN A 78 -3.89 -5.91 2.05
CA ASN A 78 -2.62 -5.25 2.34
C ASN A 78 -2.70 -4.58 3.72
N HIS A 79 -1.63 -4.65 4.51
CA HIS A 79 -1.48 -3.82 5.69
C HIS A 79 -0.03 -3.36 5.85
N GLY A 80 0.15 -2.08 6.20
CA GLY A 80 1.43 -1.50 6.58
C GLY A 80 1.32 -0.81 7.93
N ASP A 81 2.36 -0.91 8.76
CA ASP A 81 2.39 -0.27 10.08
C ASP A 81 2.65 1.24 10.01
N GLU A 82 2.82 1.86 11.18
CA GLU A 82 2.99 3.32 11.32
C GLU A 82 4.21 3.86 10.56
N HIS A 83 5.28 3.09 10.41
CA HIS A 83 6.53 3.52 9.77
C HIS A 83 6.68 2.99 8.34
N TRP A 84 5.78 2.11 7.88
CA TRP A 84 5.85 1.50 6.56
C TRP A 84 5.91 2.51 5.42
N PHE A 85 6.82 2.29 4.46
CA PHE A 85 6.95 3.11 3.28
C PHE A 85 7.27 2.29 2.02
N SER A 86 6.40 2.42 1.00
CA SER A 86 6.64 1.84 -0.32
C SER A 86 7.00 2.90 -1.35
N TYR A 87 7.98 2.62 -2.21
CA TYR A 87 8.33 3.43 -3.37
C TYR A 87 7.33 3.25 -4.53
N THR A 88 6.06 3.49 -4.26
CA THR A 88 4.96 3.47 -5.26
C THR A 88 4.55 4.88 -5.68
N ASN A 89 5.41 5.87 -5.48
CA ASN A 89 5.18 7.22 -5.95
C ASN A 89 5.12 7.22 -7.48
N GLY A 90 4.04 7.77 -8.04
CA GLY A 90 3.77 7.70 -9.49
C GLY A 90 3.06 6.42 -9.93
N ALA A 91 2.57 5.59 -9.01
CA ALA A 91 1.58 4.56 -9.34
C ALA A 91 0.33 5.21 -9.97
N ASP A 92 -0.28 4.52 -10.93
CA ASP A 92 -1.43 4.97 -11.71
C ASP A 92 -2.78 4.62 -11.07
N ASP A 93 -2.76 4.17 -9.81
CA ASP A 93 -3.95 3.95 -9.00
C ASP A 93 -4.78 5.24 -8.86
N ILE A 94 -6.11 5.13 -8.99
CA ILE A 94 -7.04 6.27 -8.94
C ILE A 94 -6.97 7.03 -7.61
N ALA A 95 -6.77 6.31 -6.50
CA ALA A 95 -6.67 6.91 -5.17
C ALA A 95 -5.20 7.07 -4.77
N MET A 96 -4.58 5.96 -4.38
CA MET A 96 -3.16 5.83 -4.07
C MET A 96 -2.84 4.35 -4.17
N SER A 97 -1.59 3.99 -4.39
CA SER A 97 -1.20 2.58 -4.35
C SER A 97 -1.57 1.97 -3.01
N LYS A 98 -2.34 0.88 -3.05
CA LYS A 98 -2.70 0.11 -1.85
C LYS A 98 -1.48 -0.38 -1.07
N LEU A 99 -0.34 -0.58 -1.74
CA LEU A 99 0.90 -1.03 -1.11
C LEU A 99 1.59 0.08 -0.29
N ALA A 100 1.16 1.34 -0.43
CA ALA A 100 1.70 2.48 0.32
C ALA A 100 0.95 2.77 1.63
N THR A 101 -0.13 2.05 1.89
CA THR A 101 -1.03 2.31 3.02
C THR A 101 -0.35 1.99 4.36
N LYS A 102 -0.34 2.97 5.26
CA LYS A 102 -0.16 2.81 6.71
C LYS A 102 -1.54 2.61 7.34
N GLY A 103 -1.90 1.36 7.59
CA GLY A 103 -3.26 0.90 7.79
C GLY A 103 -3.57 -0.28 6.88
N SER A 104 -4.85 -0.51 6.59
CA SER A 104 -5.33 -1.69 5.86
C SER A 104 -6.02 -1.35 4.55
N VAL A 105 -5.90 -2.24 3.56
CA VAL A 105 -6.71 -2.21 2.34
C VAL A 105 -7.22 -3.60 2.05
N ILE A 106 -8.54 -3.73 1.88
CA ILE A 106 -9.16 -4.94 1.34
C ILE A 106 -9.63 -4.68 -0.08
N GLU A 107 -9.36 -5.63 -0.98
CA GLU A 107 -9.77 -5.57 -2.37
C GLU A 107 -10.51 -6.84 -2.77
N ALA A 108 -11.61 -6.66 -3.51
CA ALA A 108 -12.26 -7.71 -4.26
C ALA A 108 -12.35 -7.31 -5.74
N TYR A 109 -12.05 -8.23 -6.64
CA TYR A 109 -12.11 -7.96 -8.07
C TYR A 109 -12.53 -9.17 -8.88
N TYR A 110 -13.06 -8.91 -10.07
CA TYR A 110 -13.40 -9.91 -11.06
C TYR A 110 -12.72 -9.57 -12.38
N ILE A 111 -12.14 -10.58 -13.03
CA ILE A 111 -11.54 -10.50 -14.35
C ILE A 111 -12.38 -11.36 -15.29
N GLN A 112 -13.02 -10.72 -16.26
CA GLN A 112 -13.72 -11.39 -17.34
C GLN A 112 -12.81 -11.45 -18.56
N LYS A 113 -12.58 -12.66 -19.06
CA LYS A 113 -12.01 -12.84 -20.39
C LYS A 113 -13.12 -12.65 -21.42
N ILE A 114 -12.92 -11.71 -22.35
CA ILE A 114 -13.89 -11.44 -23.43
C ILE A 114 -13.41 -12.13 -24.70
N GLU A 115 -12.14 -11.92 -25.04
CA GLU A 115 -11.46 -12.56 -26.17
C GLU A 115 -10.04 -12.96 -25.75
N LYS A 116 -9.33 -13.70 -26.61
CA LYS A 116 -7.96 -14.18 -26.31
C LYS A 116 -6.99 -13.07 -25.87
N LYS A 117 -7.18 -11.86 -26.37
CA LYS A 117 -6.32 -10.68 -26.17
C LYS A 117 -7.03 -9.53 -25.46
N PHE A 118 -8.22 -9.77 -24.92
CA PHE A 118 -9.03 -8.72 -24.31
C PHE A 118 -9.64 -9.21 -23.00
N ASN A 119 -9.22 -8.59 -21.91
CA ASN A 119 -9.71 -8.85 -20.57
C ASN A 119 -10.29 -7.56 -19.98
N ILE A 120 -11.33 -7.71 -19.17
CA ILE A 120 -11.90 -6.62 -18.38
C ILE A 120 -11.72 -6.98 -16.91
N ARG A 121 -11.14 -6.09 -16.12
CA ARG A 121 -11.06 -6.20 -14.66
C ARG A 121 -11.97 -5.16 -14.04
N ALA A 122 -12.87 -5.57 -13.16
CA ALA A 122 -13.66 -4.67 -12.32
C ALA A 122 -13.36 -4.97 -10.86
N GLY A 123 -13.19 -3.94 -10.03
CA GLY A 123 -12.81 -4.13 -8.64
C GLY A 123 -13.30 -3.01 -7.72
N ILE A 124 -13.29 -3.34 -6.43
CA ILE A 124 -13.52 -2.43 -5.32
C ILE A 124 -12.40 -2.59 -4.30
N GLN A 125 -11.88 -1.47 -3.83
CA GLN A 125 -10.89 -1.38 -2.76
C GLN A 125 -11.47 -0.52 -1.64
N ALA A 126 -11.39 -1.02 -0.41
CA ALA A 126 -11.72 -0.27 0.79
C ALA A 126 -10.45 -0.06 1.61
N TYR A 127 -10.05 1.21 1.72
CA TYR A 127 -8.89 1.67 2.48
C TYR A 127 -9.36 2.14 3.86
N ASP A 128 -8.62 1.72 4.88
CA ASP A 128 -8.76 2.12 6.28
C ASP A 128 -7.37 2.55 6.76
N TYR A 129 -7.17 3.84 6.96
CA TYR A 129 -5.87 4.41 7.29
C TYR A 129 -5.74 4.57 8.80
N ASP A 130 -4.69 3.99 9.39
CA ASP A 130 -4.42 4.19 10.82
C ASP A 130 -3.64 5.50 11.03
N TYR A 131 -2.81 5.88 10.06
CA TYR A 131 -1.92 7.04 10.11
C TYR A 131 -1.98 7.87 8.82
N ALA A 132 -1.80 9.19 8.96
CA ALA A 132 -1.52 10.06 7.82
C ALA A 132 -0.16 9.73 7.17
N PHE A 133 0.22 10.43 6.10
CA PHE A 133 1.51 10.25 5.42
C PHE A 133 1.76 8.83 4.86
N SER A 134 0.68 8.09 4.56
CA SER A 134 0.75 6.91 3.70
C SER A 134 1.38 7.28 2.34
N GLY A 135 2.36 6.51 1.86
CA GLY A 135 3.13 6.83 0.65
C GLY A 135 4.20 7.91 0.77
N TRP A 136 4.44 8.44 1.98
CA TRP A 136 5.52 9.39 2.25
C TRP A 136 6.62 8.75 3.11
N HIS A 137 7.86 9.03 2.76
CA HIS A 137 9.06 8.60 3.48
C HIS A 137 9.47 9.60 4.58
N ILE A 138 8.72 10.69 4.74
CA ILE A 138 8.99 11.78 5.69
C ILE A 138 7.70 12.19 6.40
N ALA A 139 7.84 12.65 7.64
CA ALA A 139 6.77 13.24 8.41
C ALA A 139 7.28 14.38 9.32
N PRO A 140 6.46 15.41 9.63
CA PRO A 140 6.87 16.60 10.41
C PRO A 140 7.34 16.30 11.83
N GLY A 141 7.06 15.11 12.35
CA GLY A 141 7.43 14.64 13.67
C GLY A 141 7.07 13.15 13.83
N PRO A 142 7.08 12.62 15.07
CA PRO A 142 6.81 11.21 15.33
C PRO A 142 5.47 10.76 14.75
N MET A 143 5.44 9.56 14.15
CA MET A 143 4.25 9.03 13.47
C MET A 143 3.02 8.92 14.38
N SER A 144 3.21 8.67 15.67
CA SER A 144 2.12 8.63 16.67
C SER A 144 1.32 9.95 16.79
N MET A 145 1.89 11.10 16.41
CA MET A 145 1.15 12.37 16.35
C MET A 145 0.17 12.44 15.17
N PHE A 146 0.29 11.52 14.23
CA PHE A 146 -0.48 11.47 12.98
C PHE A 146 -1.41 10.26 12.91
N GLU A 147 -1.63 9.59 14.04
CA GLU A 147 -2.67 8.57 14.19
C GLU A 147 -4.05 9.23 14.10
N LEU A 148 -4.87 8.78 13.15
CA LEU A 148 -6.08 9.50 12.73
C LEU A 148 -7.16 9.49 13.83
N ASP A 149 -7.34 8.34 14.49
CA ASP A 149 -8.33 8.15 15.56
C ASP A 149 -8.03 8.95 16.83
N LYS A 150 -6.74 9.22 17.09
CA LYS A 150 -6.32 9.96 18.29
C LYS A 150 -6.19 11.46 18.07
N ASN A 151 -6.15 11.90 16.82
CA ASN A 151 -5.85 13.28 16.47
C ASN A 151 -6.86 13.85 15.46
N PRO A 152 -8.05 14.30 15.90
CA PRO A 152 -9.11 14.80 15.01
C PRO A 152 -8.78 16.17 14.38
N SER A 153 -7.63 16.77 14.69
CA SER A 153 -7.20 18.06 14.17
C SER A 153 -5.72 18.00 13.83
N LEU A 154 -5.43 17.42 12.67
CA LEU A 154 -4.07 17.34 12.13
C LEU A 154 -3.73 18.60 11.35
N ALA A 155 -2.48 19.07 11.50
CA ALA A 155 -1.94 20.14 10.66
C ALA A 155 -1.94 19.76 9.17
N TYR A 156 -1.83 18.47 8.88
CA TYR A 156 -1.93 17.87 7.55
C TYR A 156 -3.10 16.89 7.55
N ALA A 157 -4.28 17.37 7.11
CA ALA A 157 -5.47 16.55 7.03
C ALA A 157 -5.27 15.36 6.08
N PHE A 158 -5.75 14.20 6.48
CA PHE A 158 -5.68 12.97 5.70
C PHE A 158 -7.01 12.21 5.86
N PRO A 159 -7.54 11.56 4.81
CA PRO A 159 -8.76 10.79 4.92
C PRO A 159 -8.54 9.54 5.78
N ASP A 160 -9.45 9.28 6.70
CA ASP A 160 -9.51 8.04 7.49
C ASP A 160 -9.85 6.83 6.60
N LYS A 161 -10.80 7.02 5.66
CA LYS A 161 -11.29 5.94 4.79
C LYS A 161 -11.45 6.40 3.36
N ILE A 162 -11.14 5.51 2.43
CA ILE A 162 -11.39 5.70 0.99
C ILE A 162 -12.03 4.44 0.43
N THR A 163 -13.07 4.60 -0.39
CA THR A 163 -13.58 3.53 -1.23
C THR A 163 -13.26 3.86 -2.69
N ASN A 164 -12.56 2.97 -3.36
CA ASN A 164 -12.24 3.08 -4.78
C ASN A 164 -12.96 1.97 -5.55
N VAL A 165 -13.71 2.34 -6.60
CA VAL A 165 -14.37 1.40 -7.52
C VAL A 165 -13.85 1.69 -8.91
N TYR A 166 -13.38 0.66 -9.60
CA TYR A 166 -12.68 0.83 -10.87
C TYR A 166 -13.01 -0.25 -11.89
N VAL A 167 -12.76 0.07 -13.16
CA VAL A 167 -12.77 -0.87 -14.28
C VAL A 167 -11.55 -0.61 -15.15
N VAL A 168 -10.80 -1.66 -15.48
CA VAL A 168 -9.63 -1.63 -16.38
C VAL A 168 -9.90 -2.52 -17.58
N PHE A 169 -9.52 -2.02 -18.76
CA PHE A 169 -9.58 -2.71 -20.03
C PHE A 169 -8.15 -3.08 -20.44
N ASP A 170 -7.86 -4.36 -20.53
CA ASP A 170 -6.52 -4.88 -20.84
C ASP A 170 -6.51 -5.51 -22.23
N LEU A 171 -5.65 -4.97 -23.10
CA LEU A 171 -5.58 -5.26 -24.54
C LEU A 171 -4.15 -5.69 -24.89
N ASP A 172 -3.97 -6.96 -25.20
CA ASP A 172 -2.70 -7.52 -25.65
C ASP A 172 -2.57 -7.37 -27.18
N PHE A 173 -1.77 -6.41 -27.65
CA PHE A 173 -1.53 -6.18 -29.08
C PHE A 173 -0.63 -7.24 -29.72
#